data_AF-A0A6P4DJA3-F1
#
_entry.id   AF-A0A6P4DJA3-F1
#
_cell.length_a   1.000
_cell.length_b   1.000
_cell.length_c   1.000
_cell.angle_alpha   90.00
_cell.angle_beta   90.00
_cell.angle_gamma   90.00
#
_symmetry.space_group_name_H-M   'P 1'
#
loop_
_entity.id
_entity.type
_entity.pdbx_description
1 polymer ?
#
loop_
_entity_poly.entity_id
_entity_poly.type
_entity_poly.pdbx_seq_one_letter_code
_entity_poly.pdbx_strand_id
1 'polypeptide(L)'
;MPGDDFSVVVLASDLAVDARPFLSHKDHEEEEDSWHDCSQYLSPDEDFSDLDQLQFLRRQGSDKNGHPILRIVGKYYPATVVSPERLKRYVLHKICSEMQEGPFCVVYMNSTVQQEDNSPGITILRWIYEELPADFKDRLQTVYFIHPGLRSRIVIATFGRFFLSGGLYWKIKYVSRLQYLWDDIKKGEIEIPEFVKSHDDVLEHRPLTDYGIEPDPFQLTGIPSSSFSFGKYEERWAGRDYVS
;
A
#
# COMPACT_ATOMS: atom_id res chain seq x y z
N MET A 1 18.75 -19.79 -37.03
CA MET A 1 18.51 -18.74 -36.02
C MET A 1 17.01 -18.55 -35.92
N PRO A 2 16.29 -19.31 -35.07
CA PRO A 2 14.95 -18.89 -34.68
C PRO A 2 15.08 -17.76 -33.65
N GLY A 3 14.26 -16.72 -33.79
CA GLY A 3 14.25 -15.60 -32.85
C GLY A 3 13.72 -16.07 -31.50
N ASP A 4 14.47 -15.76 -30.45
CA ASP A 4 13.98 -15.87 -29.07
C ASP A 4 12.91 -14.80 -28.87
N ASP A 5 11.66 -15.18 -29.07
CA ASP A 5 10.51 -14.36 -28.68
C ASP A 5 10.47 -14.30 -27.14
N PHE A 6 10.86 -13.15 -26.60
CA PHE A 6 10.72 -12.83 -25.18
C PHE A 6 9.23 -12.74 -24.84
N SER A 7 8.65 -13.83 -24.33
CA SER A 7 7.24 -13.88 -23.95
C SER A 7 7.04 -13.28 -22.56
N VAL A 8 6.43 -12.09 -22.51
CA VAL A 8 5.99 -11.44 -21.27
C VAL A 8 4.56 -11.86 -20.97
N VAL A 9 4.33 -12.36 -19.75
CA VAL A 9 2.99 -12.71 -19.28
C VAL A 9 2.54 -11.66 -18.27
N VAL A 10 1.42 -10.99 -18.55
CA VAL A 10 0.78 -10.06 -17.59
C VAL A 10 -0.19 -10.88 -16.74
N LEU A 11 0.22 -11.22 -15.51
CA LEU A 11 -0.65 -11.95 -14.58
C LEU A 11 -1.71 -11.00 -14.01
N ALA A 12 -2.95 -11.22 -14.45
CA ALA A 12 -4.14 -10.52 -13.99
C ALA A 12 -4.72 -11.19 -12.72
N SER A 13 -4.01 -11.15 -11.60
CA SER A 13 -4.59 -11.49 -10.29
C SER A 13 -4.56 -10.30 -9.34
N ASP A 14 -5.74 -9.88 -8.84
CA ASP A 14 -5.97 -8.98 -7.67
C ASP A 14 -7.15 -7.99 -7.76
N LEU A 15 -8.07 -8.00 -8.75
CA LEU A 15 -9.35 -7.25 -8.63
C LEU A 15 -10.35 -7.61 -9.76
N ALA A 16 -11.41 -8.35 -9.43
CA ALA A 16 -12.67 -8.32 -10.19
C ALA A 16 -13.62 -7.36 -9.47
N VAL A 17 -14.06 -6.32 -10.16
CA VAL A 17 -15.01 -5.33 -9.63
C VAL A 17 -16.39 -5.98 -9.56
N ASP A 18 -16.94 -6.21 -8.37
CA ASP A 18 -18.38 -6.50 -8.24
C ASP A 18 -19.15 -5.21 -8.53
N ALA A 19 -19.73 -5.14 -9.73
CA ALA A 19 -20.43 -3.96 -10.21
C ALA A 19 -21.89 -3.85 -9.72
N ARG A 20 -22.38 -4.83 -8.94
CA ARG A 20 -23.76 -4.86 -8.44
C ARG A 20 -24.14 -3.67 -7.53
N PRO A 21 -23.25 -3.03 -6.76
CA PRO A 21 -23.64 -1.88 -5.93
C PRO A 21 -23.86 -0.58 -6.72
N PHE A 22 -23.38 -0.49 -7.97
CA PHE A 22 -23.50 0.73 -8.79
C PHE A 22 -24.90 0.95 -9.40
N LEU A 23 -25.85 0.03 -9.17
CA LEU A 23 -27.23 0.16 -9.65
C LEU A 23 -28.19 0.78 -8.63
N SER A 24 -27.73 1.07 -7.40
CA SER A 24 -28.55 1.72 -6.39
C SER A 24 -28.16 3.20 -6.26
N HIS A 25 -28.77 4.06 -7.08
CA HIS A 25 -28.84 5.48 -6.80
C HIS A 25 -29.52 5.69 -5.44
N LYS A 26 -28.77 6.17 -4.46
CA LYS A 26 -29.33 6.86 -3.30
C LYS A 26 -28.74 8.26 -3.29
N ASP A 27 -29.61 9.22 -3.59
CA ASP A 27 -29.38 10.63 -3.33
C ASP A 27 -29.16 10.78 -1.81
N HIS A 28 -27.99 11.26 -1.41
CA HIS A 28 -27.73 11.65 -0.03
C HIS A 28 -27.67 13.17 0.01
N GLU A 29 -28.71 13.73 0.63
CA GLU A 29 -28.84 15.11 1.06
C GLU A 29 -27.69 15.47 2.01
N GLU A 30 -27.32 16.76 1.99
CA GLU A 30 -26.27 17.38 2.79
C GLU A 30 -26.53 17.15 4.29
N GLU A 31 -25.79 16.23 4.93
CA GLU A 31 -25.85 16.02 6.37
C GLU A 31 -25.01 17.09 7.09
N GLU A 32 -25.70 17.87 7.93
CA GLU A 32 -25.18 18.91 8.81
C GLU A 32 -24.02 18.41 9.69
N ASP A 33 -23.07 19.31 9.97
CA ASP A 33 -21.90 19.14 10.85
C ASP A 33 -22.29 18.70 12.27
N SER A 34 -22.58 17.42 12.44
CA SER A 34 -22.73 16.75 13.72
C SER A 34 -21.34 16.48 14.27
N TRP A 35 -20.98 17.17 15.36
CA TRP A 35 -19.74 16.94 16.10
C TRP A 35 -19.70 15.49 16.61
N HIS A 36 -19.03 14.60 15.88
CA HIS A 36 -18.79 13.23 16.32
C HIS A 36 -17.80 13.22 17.48
N ASP A 37 -18.31 13.05 18.70
CA ASP A 37 -17.49 12.81 19.88
C ASP A 37 -16.87 11.41 19.81
N CYS A 38 -15.53 11.32 19.95
CA CYS A 38 -14.78 10.07 20.00
C CYS A 38 -15.30 9.10 21.07
N SER A 39 -16.00 9.60 22.08
CA SER A 39 -16.57 8.82 23.19
C SER A 39 -17.47 7.67 22.74
N GLN A 40 -18.13 7.77 21.58
CA GLN A 40 -19.01 6.73 21.05
C GLN A 40 -18.25 5.48 20.58
N TYR A 41 -16.98 5.64 20.18
CA TYR A 41 -16.11 4.53 19.75
C TYR A 41 -15.26 3.99 20.89
N LEU A 42 -15.25 4.67 22.04
CA LEU A 42 -14.69 4.20 23.30
C LEU A 42 -15.74 3.40 24.08
N SER A 43 -16.51 2.54 23.41
CA SER A 43 -17.50 1.70 24.07
C SER A 43 -16.78 0.77 25.06
N PRO A 44 -17.06 0.84 26.37
CA PRO A 44 -16.30 0.09 27.38
C PRO A 44 -16.53 -1.42 27.35
N ASP A 45 -17.48 -1.92 26.56
CA ASP A 45 -17.96 -3.31 26.60
C ASP A 45 -17.40 -4.24 25.50
N GLU A 46 -16.74 -3.72 24.46
CA GLU A 46 -16.17 -4.58 23.39
C GLU A 46 -14.66 -4.79 23.59
N ASP A 47 -14.28 -6.04 23.86
CA ASP A 47 -12.89 -6.45 23.96
C ASP A 47 -12.27 -6.64 22.57
N PHE A 48 -11.16 -5.93 22.31
CA PHE A 48 -10.36 -6.03 21.09
C PHE A 48 -9.03 -6.75 21.31
N SER A 49 -8.84 -7.43 22.45
CA SER A 49 -7.61 -8.14 22.79
C SER A 49 -7.20 -9.19 21.75
N ASP A 50 -8.17 -9.82 21.08
CA ASP A 50 -7.94 -10.75 19.98
C ASP A 50 -7.34 -10.04 18.75
N LEU A 51 -7.83 -8.84 18.41
CA LEU A 51 -7.30 -8.03 17.32
C LEU A 51 -5.93 -7.43 17.65
N ASP A 52 -5.71 -7.00 18.89
CA ASP A 52 -4.41 -6.55 19.38
C ASP A 52 -3.37 -7.68 19.28
N GLN A 53 -3.75 -8.94 19.56
CA GLN A 53 -2.86 -10.11 19.44
C GLN A 53 -2.38 -10.37 18.00
N LEU A 54 -3.17 -9.99 16.99
CA LEU A 54 -2.81 -10.17 15.58
C LEU A 54 -1.70 -9.21 15.12
N GLN A 55 -1.44 -8.13 15.86
CA GLN A 55 -0.37 -7.16 15.57
C GLN A 55 -0.45 -6.49 14.20
N PHE A 56 -1.62 -6.53 13.54
CA PHE A 56 -1.81 -5.88 12.26
C PHE A 56 -1.93 -4.36 12.38
N LEU A 57 -2.30 -3.85 13.56
CA LEU A 57 -2.39 -2.41 13.87
C LEU A 57 -1.69 -2.15 15.19
N ARG A 58 -0.67 -1.27 15.22
CA ARG A 58 0.06 -0.93 16.45
C ARG A 58 0.68 0.45 16.36
N ARG A 59 0.62 1.27 17.41
CA ARG A 59 1.49 2.45 17.55
C ARG A 59 2.95 2.02 17.73
N GLN A 60 3.84 2.52 16.88
CA GLN A 60 5.25 2.15 16.93
C GLN A 60 6.17 3.25 16.40
N GLY A 61 7.02 3.78 17.28
CA GLY A 61 8.04 4.77 16.96
C GLY A 61 7.48 6.14 16.58
N SER A 62 8.39 6.99 16.12
CA SER A 62 8.09 8.32 15.59
C SER A 62 8.85 8.60 14.29
N ASP A 63 8.32 9.50 13.47
CA ASP A 63 9.03 10.01 12.31
C ASP A 63 10.19 10.95 12.73
N LYS A 64 10.97 11.46 11.77
CA LYS A 64 12.06 12.39 12.05
C LYS A 64 11.59 13.73 12.65
N ASN A 65 10.32 14.08 12.45
CA ASN A 65 9.68 15.27 12.98
C ASN A 65 9.10 15.05 14.38
N GLY A 66 9.16 13.81 14.90
CA GLY A 66 8.67 13.43 16.22
C GLY A 66 7.20 13.00 16.24
N HIS A 67 6.52 12.94 15.09
CA HIS A 67 5.14 12.50 15.01
C HIS A 67 5.05 10.99 15.28
N PRO A 68 4.17 10.54 16.19
CA PRO A 68 3.96 9.12 16.41
C PRO A 68 3.46 8.43 15.14
N ILE A 69 3.90 7.18 14.95
CA ILE A 69 3.54 6.38 13.79
C ILE A 69 2.56 5.27 14.19
N LEU A 70 1.48 5.13 13.43
CA LEU A 70 0.60 3.98 13.45
C LEU A 70 1.03 2.97 12.37
N ARG A 71 1.56 1.82 12.78
CA ARG A 71 1.96 0.74 11.87
C ARG A 71 0.76 -0.14 11.55
N ILE A 72 0.51 -0.33 10.26
CA ILE A 72 -0.50 -1.24 9.73
C ILE A 72 0.18 -2.30 8.84
N VAL A 73 -0.06 -3.57 9.11
CA VAL A 73 0.47 -4.71 8.34
C VAL A 73 -0.68 -5.46 7.72
N GLY A 74 -0.94 -5.23 6.43
CA GLY A 74 -2.11 -5.80 5.75
C GLY A 74 -2.15 -7.33 5.80
N LYS A 75 -1.01 -8.02 5.63
CA LYS A 75 -0.92 -9.48 5.66
C LYS A 75 -1.46 -10.11 6.96
N TYR A 76 -1.42 -9.38 8.07
CA TYR A 76 -1.85 -9.90 9.37
C TYR A 76 -3.35 -9.69 9.64
N TYR A 77 -4.06 -9.00 8.76
CA TYR A 77 -5.49 -8.75 8.91
C TYR A 77 -6.29 -9.95 8.37
N PRO A 78 -7.08 -10.67 9.19
CA PRO A 78 -7.87 -11.80 8.73
C PRO A 78 -9.24 -11.33 8.23
N ALA A 79 -9.32 -10.96 6.94
CA ALA A 79 -10.52 -10.37 6.35
C ALA A 79 -11.73 -11.32 6.34
N THR A 80 -11.48 -12.64 6.36
CA THR A 80 -12.52 -13.68 6.35
C THR A 80 -13.20 -13.87 7.70
N VAL A 81 -12.57 -13.43 8.79
CA VAL A 81 -13.04 -13.67 10.17
C VAL A 81 -13.54 -12.38 10.82
N VAL A 82 -12.94 -11.24 10.49
CA VAL A 82 -13.27 -9.96 11.12
C VAL A 82 -14.30 -9.21 10.28
N SER A 83 -15.43 -8.86 10.90
CA SER A 83 -16.45 -8.07 10.22
C SER A 83 -15.97 -6.63 9.96
N PRO A 84 -16.42 -6.01 8.84
CA PRO A 84 -16.09 -4.62 8.53
C PRO A 84 -16.43 -3.63 9.65
N GLU A 85 -17.57 -3.82 10.30
CA GLU A 85 -18.05 -2.98 11.39
C GLU A 85 -17.13 -3.07 12.61
N ARG A 86 -16.67 -4.29 12.93
CA ARG A 86 -15.78 -4.55 14.05
C ARG A 86 -14.39 -4.00 13.79
N LEU A 87 -13.87 -4.18 12.57
CA LEU A 87 -12.62 -3.53 12.15
C LEU A 87 -12.73 -2.01 12.30
N LYS A 88 -13.83 -1.41 11.84
CA LYS A 88 -14.04 0.04 11.96
C LYS A 88 -13.95 0.50 13.41
N ARG A 89 -14.73 -0.11 14.30
CA ARG A 89 -14.72 0.25 15.73
C ARG A 89 -13.33 0.08 16.33
N TYR A 90 -12.62 -1.00 16.01
CA TYR A 90 -11.27 -1.23 16.48
C TYR A 90 -10.27 -0.15 16.01
N VAL A 91 -10.27 0.19 14.71
CA VAL A 91 -9.36 1.20 14.16
C VAL A 91 -9.65 2.58 14.77
N LEU A 92 -10.91 2.96 14.87
CA LEU A 92 -11.31 4.22 15.50
C LEU A 92 -10.92 4.25 16.98
N HIS A 93 -11.19 3.17 17.73
CA HIS A 93 -10.78 3.02 19.13
C HIS A 93 -9.26 3.19 19.26
N LYS A 94 -8.47 2.55 18.38
CA LYS A 94 -7.01 2.60 18.45
C LYS A 94 -6.43 3.97 18.10
N ILE A 95 -6.96 4.64 17.08
CA ILE A 95 -6.57 6.01 16.74
C ILE A 95 -6.94 6.96 17.87
N CYS A 96 -8.18 6.90 18.38
CA CYS A 96 -8.64 7.81 19.43
C CYS A 96 -7.91 7.59 20.76
N SER A 97 -7.55 6.35 21.09
CA SER A 97 -6.83 6.03 22.33
C SER A 97 -5.32 6.28 22.24
N GLU A 98 -4.67 5.91 21.14
CA GLU A 98 -3.21 5.97 21.03
C GLU A 98 -2.68 7.25 20.38
N MET A 99 -3.52 7.99 19.64
CA MET A 99 -3.15 9.22 18.92
C MET A 99 -3.88 10.44 19.47
N GLN A 100 -3.92 10.61 20.80
CA GLN A 100 -4.66 11.70 21.45
C GLN A 100 -4.07 13.08 21.19
N GLU A 101 -2.74 13.19 21.11
CA GLU A 101 -2.05 14.48 21.07
C GLU A 101 -1.18 14.64 19.81
N GLY A 102 -1.26 15.83 19.20
CA GLY A 102 -0.36 16.26 18.13
C GLY A 102 -0.56 15.59 16.76
N PRO A 103 0.25 15.96 15.77
CA PRO A 103 0.20 15.38 14.44
C PRO A 103 0.72 13.94 14.47
N PHE A 104 0.18 13.06 13.63
CA PHE A 104 0.60 11.66 13.55
C PHE A 104 0.70 11.17 12.10
N CYS A 105 1.42 10.07 11.92
CA CYS A 105 1.64 9.43 10.63
C CYS A 105 1.13 7.98 10.65
N VAL A 106 0.76 7.47 9.48
CA VAL A 106 0.34 6.07 9.31
C VAL A 106 1.28 5.39 8.33
N VAL A 107 1.75 4.19 8.65
CA VAL A 107 2.56 3.37 7.75
C VAL A 107 1.78 2.10 7.44
N TYR A 108 1.29 1.98 6.20
CA TYR A 108 0.57 0.83 5.69
C TYR A 108 1.48 -0.06 4.84
N MET A 109 1.74 -1.27 5.31
CA MET A 109 2.54 -2.28 4.61
C MET A 109 1.63 -3.23 3.84
N ASN A 110 1.70 -3.16 2.51
CA ASN A 110 0.86 -3.97 1.63
C ASN A 110 1.60 -5.16 1.00
N SER A 111 2.81 -5.46 1.45
CA SER A 111 3.60 -6.54 0.86
C SER A 111 2.89 -7.87 1.00
N THR A 112 2.77 -8.62 -0.10
CA THR A 112 2.11 -9.94 -0.13
C THR A 112 0.65 -9.94 0.36
N VAL A 113 -0.03 -8.79 0.35
CA VAL A 113 -1.46 -8.73 0.66
C VAL A 113 -2.23 -9.38 -0.49
N GLN A 114 -2.97 -10.45 -0.16
CA GLN A 114 -3.96 -11.06 -1.03
C GLN A 114 -5.31 -10.44 -0.72
N GLN A 115 -6.03 -10.00 -1.76
CA GLN A 115 -7.24 -9.19 -1.58
C GLN A 115 -8.36 -10.00 -0.92
N GLU A 116 -8.54 -11.24 -1.36
CA GLU A 116 -9.56 -12.18 -0.91
C GLU A 116 -9.38 -12.61 0.56
N ASP A 117 -8.15 -12.59 1.06
CA ASP A 117 -7.82 -13.18 2.36
C ASP A 117 -7.54 -12.13 3.43
N ASN A 118 -6.82 -11.07 3.07
CA ASN A 118 -6.18 -10.18 4.04
C ASN A 118 -6.36 -8.67 3.78
N SER A 119 -7.31 -8.29 2.91
CA SER A 119 -7.60 -6.87 2.65
C SER A 119 -9.01 -6.49 3.06
N PRO A 120 -9.20 -5.42 3.85
CA PRO A 120 -10.54 -4.90 4.12
C PRO A 120 -11.15 -4.22 2.88
N GLY A 121 -10.38 -3.98 1.81
CA GLY A 121 -10.88 -3.28 0.62
C GLY A 121 -11.04 -1.77 0.79
N ILE A 122 -11.06 -1.06 -0.34
CA ILE A 122 -11.01 0.41 -0.35
C ILE A 122 -12.27 1.07 0.23
N THR A 123 -13.44 0.43 0.08
CA THR A 123 -14.71 0.93 0.60
C THR A 123 -14.71 0.97 2.13
N ILE A 124 -14.18 -0.07 2.77
CA ILE A 124 -14.12 -0.15 4.24
C ILE A 124 -13.09 0.85 4.76
N LEU A 125 -11.93 0.99 4.10
CA LEU A 125 -10.94 2.01 4.46
C LEU A 125 -11.49 3.43 4.31
N ARG A 126 -12.23 3.72 3.24
CA ARG A 126 -12.95 4.99 3.05
C ARG A 126 -13.92 5.22 4.20
N TRP A 127 -14.74 4.23 4.52
CA TRP A 127 -15.74 4.34 5.59
C TRP A 127 -15.10 4.64 6.94
N ILE A 128 -14.01 3.96 7.30
CA ILE A 128 -13.24 4.23 8.53
C ILE A 128 -12.73 5.67 8.54
N TYR A 129 -12.19 6.14 7.42
CA TYR A 129 -11.67 7.50 7.33
C TYR A 129 -12.80 8.54 7.42
N GLU A 130 -13.93 8.34 6.75
CA GLU A 130 -15.06 9.28 6.76
C GLU A 130 -15.65 9.44 8.17
N GLU A 131 -15.68 8.36 8.95
CA GLU A 131 -16.18 8.35 10.33
C GLU A 131 -15.20 8.95 11.35
N LEU A 132 -13.95 9.16 10.95
CA LEU A 132 -12.94 9.77 11.82
C LEU A 132 -13.28 11.25 12.06
N PRO A 133 -13.22 11.77 13.29
CA PRO A 133 -13.50 13.18 13.55
C PRO A 133 -12.53 14.12 12.82
N ALA A 134 -13.01 15.32 12.47
CA ALA A 134 -12.25 16.29 11.68
C ALA A 134 -10.88 16.63 12.28
N ASP A 135 -10.78 16.75 13.61
CA ASP A 135 -9.50 17.01 14.30
C ASP A 135 -8.43 15.94 14.00
N PHE A 136 -8.80 14.67 14.05
CA PHE A 136 -7.88 13.57 13.72
C PHE A 136 -7.53 13.53 12.24
N LYS A 137 -8.49 13.84 11.36
CA LYS A 137 -8.24 13.97 9.92
C LYS A 137 -7.23 15.07 9.64
N ASP A 138 -7.30 16.21 10.32
CA ASP A 138 -6.39 17.34 10.14
C ASP A 138 -5.00 17.05 10.70
N ARG A 139 -4.94 16.37 11.85
CA ARG A 139 -3.70 15.97 12.52
C ARG A 139 -2.94 14.86 11.80
N LEU A 140 -3.63 14.01 11.03
CA LEU A 140 -2.98 13.03 10.16
C LEU A 140 -2.12 13.76 9.12
N GLN A 141 -0.79 13.59 9.17
CA GLN A 141 0.13 14.30 8.26
C GLN A 141 0.43 13.51 6.99
N THR A 142 0.80 12.24 7.14
CA THR A 142 1.23 11.41 6.02
C THR A 142 0.81 9.96 6.21
N VAL A 143 0.36 9.35 5.12
CA VAL A 143 0.06 7.92 5.02
C VAL A 143 1.09 7.30 4.08
N TYR A 144 2.08 6.64 4.63
CA TYR A 144 3.09 5.90 3.88
C TYR A 144 2.49 4.58 3.40
N PHE A 145 2.36 4.43 2.09
CA PHE A 145 1.90 3.19 1.48
C PHE A 145 3.13 2.44 0.96
N ILE A 146 3.55 1.40 1.70
CA ILE A 146 4.73 0.58 1.38
C ILE A 146 4.35 -0.58 0.46
N HIS A 147 5.16 -0.74 -0.59
CA HIS A 147 5.00 -1.74 -1.66
C HIS A 147 3.59 -1.73 -2.26
N PRO A 148 3.09 -0.57 -2.74
CA PRO A 148 1.83 -0.51 -3.45
C PRO A 148 2.01 -1.21 -4.80
N GLY A 149 1.27 -2.30 -5.02
CA GLY A 149 1.25 -3.00 -6.30
C GLY A 149 0.69 -2.13 -7.42
N LEU A 150 1.02 -2.43 -8.68
CA LEU A 150 0.62 -1.62 -9.84
C LEU A 150 -0.89 -1.32 -9.87
N ARG A 151 -1.72 -2.32 -9.58
CA ARG A 151 -3.19 -2.15 -9.61
C ARG A 151 -3.67 -1.20 -8.54
N SER A 152 -3.16 -1.30 -7.33
CA SER A 152 -3.46 -0.37 -6.24
C SER A 152 -3.11 1.07 -6.61
N ARG A 153 -1.95 1.28 -7.27
CA ARG A 153 -1.54 2.60 -7.76
C ARG A 153 -2.50 3.12 -8.82
N ILE A 154 -2.87 2.30 -9.80
CA ILE A 154 -3.81 2.68 -10.86
C ILE A 154 -5.18 3.00 -10.26
N VAL A 155 -5.72 2.15 -9.40
CA VAL A 155 -7.02 2.36 -8.76
C VAL A 155 -7.03 3.64 -7.94
N ILE A 156 -6.00 3.90 -7.14
CA ILE A 156 -5.93 5.12 -6.34
C ILE A 156 -5.67 6.34 -7.24
N ALA A 157 -4.89 6.23 -8.32
CA ALA A 157 -4.70 7.33 -9.26
C ALA A 157 -5.98 7.68 -10.05
N THR A 158 -6.72 6.67 -10.51
CA THR A 158 -7.94 6.84 -11.32
C THR A 158 -9.14 7.22 -10.45
N PHE A 159 -9.30 6.56 -9.31
CA PHE A 159 -10.51 6.69 -8.50
C PHE A 159 -10.27 7.23 -7.09
N GLY A 160 -9.03 7.40 -6.65
CA GLY A 160 -8.72 7.89 -5.31
C GLY A 160 -9.31 9.27 -5.04
N ARG A 161 -9.45 10.13 -6.06
CA ARG A 161 -10.11 11.44 -5.92
C ARG A 161 -11.62 11.35 -5.63
N PHE A 162 -12.26 10.23 -5.97
CA PHE A 162 -13.68 9.98 -5.73
C PHE A 162 -13.93 9.17 -4.45
N PHE A 163 -13.01 8.26 -4.10
CA PHE A 163 -13.16 7.36 -2.96
C PHE A 163 -12.42 7.83 -1.71
N LEU A 164 -11.38 8.63 -1.83
CA LEU A 164 -10.72 9.22 -0.69
C LEU A 164 -11.19 10.66 -0.62
N SER A 165 -11.53 11.13 0.58
CA SER A 165 -11.72 12.57 0.77
C SER A 165 -10.50 13.26 0.19
N GLY A 166 -10.70 14.43 -0.41
CA GLY A 166 -9.60 15.16 -1.00
C GLY A 166 -8.41 15.20 -0.04
N GLY A 167 -8.63 15.68 1.19
CA GLY A 167 -7.64 15.75 2.27
C GLY A 167 -6.73 14.53 2.40
N LEU A 168 -7.29 13.32 2.32
CA LEU A 168 -6.56 12.07 2.48
C LEU A 168 -5.71 11.73 1.25
N TYR A 169 -6.22 11.93 0.04
CA TYR A 169 -5.50 11.57 -1.19
C TYR A 169 -4.16 12.32 -1.29
N TRP A 170 -4.12 13.59 -0.89
CA TRP A 170 -2.87 14.37 -0.88
C TRP A 170 -1.88 13.93 0.21
N LYS A 171 -2.35 13.25 1.25
CA LYS A 171 -1.52 12.77 2.37
C LYS A 171 -0.88 11.41 2.08
N ILE A 172 -1.29 10.72 1.02
CA ILE A 172 -0.73 9.41 0.65
C ILE A 172 0.63 9.58 -0.03
N LYS A 173 1.66 8.98 0.56
CA LYS A 173 3.01 8.87 -0.02
C LYS A 173 3.30 7.43 -0.38
N TYR A 174 3.47 7.15 -1.68
CA TYR A 174 3.83 5.82 -2.16
C TYR A 174 5.32 5.55 -1.93
N VAL A 175 5.61 4.43 -1.30
CA VAL A 175 6.96 3.96 -0.98
C VAL A 175 7.17 2.63 -1.69
N SER A 176 7.71 2.68 -2.91
CA SER A 176 8.01 1.47 -3.70
C SER A 176 9.10 0.61 -3.05
N ARG A 177 10.00 1.23 -2.29
CA ARG A 177 11.18 0.59 -1.71
C ARG A 177 11.39 1.09 -0.28
N LEU A 178 11.80 0.19 0.62
CA LEU A 178 12.03 0.55 2.04
C LEU A 178 13.11 1.62 2.19
N GLN A 179 14.06 1.72 1.27
CA GLN A 179 15.10 2.75 1.30
C GLN A 179 14.53 4.18 1.38
N TYR A 180 13.43 4.46 0.67
CA TYR A 180 12.80 5.78 0.64
C TYR A 180 11.99 6.08 1.91
N LEU A 181 11.63 5.05 2.68
CA LEU A 181 11.00 5.23 3.99
C LEU A 181 11.98 5.87 4.98
N TRP A 182 13.27 5.52 4.87
CA TRP A 182 14.31 5.99 5.79
C TRP A 182 14.69 7.46 5.60
N ASP A 183 14.21 8.09 4.53
CA ASP A 183 14.35 9.54 4.31
C ASP A 183 13.48 10.34 5.28
N ASP A 184 12.35 9.77 5.72
CA ASP A 184 11.41 10.44 6.62
C ASP A 184 11.38 9.81 8.03
N ILE A 185 11.70 8.52 8.16
CA ILE A 185 11.62 7.76 9.42
C ILE A 185 13.01 7.23 9.78
N LYS A 186 13.39 7.26 11.07
CA LYS A 186 14.69 6.71 11.50
C LYS A 186 14.63 5.17 11.50
N LYS A 187 15.74 4.54 11.08
CA LYS A 187 15.87 3.08 11.15
C LYS A 187 15.76 2.63 12.62
N GLY A 188 14.93 1.62 12.87
CA GLY A 188 14.67 1.07 14.21
C GLY A 188 13.46 1.65 14.93
N GLU A 189 12.89 2.77 14.46
CA GLU A 189 11.64 3.32 15.03
C GLU A 189 10.44 2.42 14.70
N ILE A 190 10.43 1.83 13.51
CA ILE A 190 9.38 0.94 13.04
C ILE A 190 9.92 -0.46 12.78
N GLU A 191 9.19 -1.46 13.27
CA GLU A 191 9.48 -2.86 13.02
C GLU A 191 8.91 -3.25 11.66
N ILE A 192 9.80 -3.55 10.72
CA ILE A 192 9.44 -4.07 9.41
C ILE A 192 9.46 -5.61 9.49
N PRO A 193 8.32 -6.30 9.27
CA PRO A 193 8.27 -7.75 9.23
C PRO A 193 9.22 -8.36 8.20
N GLU A 194 9.73 -9.56 8.47
CA GLU A 194 10.71 -10.23 7.60
C GLU A 194 10.20 -10.41 6.17
N PHE A 195 8.94 -10.81 5.99
CA PHE A 195 8.35 -10.97 4.66
C PHE A 195 8.30 -9.67 3.85
N VAL A 196 8.20 -8.50 4.51
CA VAL A 196 8.23 -7.19 3.84
C VAL A 196 9.64 -6.91 3.34
N LYS A 197 10.67 -7.25 4.14
CA LYS A 197 12.08 -7.11 3.74
C LYS A 197 12.42 -8.06 2.58
N SER A 198 12.03 -9.32 2.68
CA SER A 198 12.24 -10.29 1.59
C SER A 198 11.56 -9.85 0.29
N HIS A 199 10.38 -9.20 0.38
CA HIS A 199 9.73 -8.63 -0.79
C HIS A 199 10.52 -7.43 -1.35
N ASP A 200 10.99 -6.50 -0.50
CA ASP A 200 11.85 -5.38 -0.94
C ASP A 200 13.13 -5.86 -1.62
N ASP A 201 13.76 -6.93 -1.11
CA ASP A 201 14.95 -7.54 -1.70
C ASP A 201 14.67 -8.08 -3.11
N VAL A 202 13.52 -8.72 -3.31
CA VAL A 202 13.11 -9.20 -4.65
C VAL A 202 12.92 -8.02 -5.60
N LEU A 203 12.31 -6.93 -5.15
CA LEU A 203 12.12 -5.71 -5.94
C LEU A 203 13.46 -5.05 -6.30
N GLU A 204 14.49 -5.19 -5.48
CA GLU A 204 15.84 -4.72 -5.79
C GLU A 204 16.45 -5.45 -6.99
N HIS A 205 16.30 -6.76 -7.00
CA HIS A 205 16.86 -7.61 -8.05
C HIS A 205 15.96 -7.69 -9.28
N ARG A 206 14.69 -7.26 -9.18
CA ARG A 206 13.67 -7.35 -10.22
C ARG A 206 12.80 -6.08 -10.27
N PRO A 207 13.36 -4.92 -10.63
CA PRO A 207 12.66 -3.64 -10.54
C PRO A 207 11.42 -3.54 -11.45
N LEU A 208 11.31 -4.39 -12.48
CA LEU A 208 10.14 -4.42 -13.36
C LEU A 208 8.91 -5.10 -12.70
N THR A 209 9.10 -5.89 -11.65
CA THR A 209 8.00 -6.57 -10.95
C THR A 209 7.08 -5.60 -10.22
N ASP A 210 7.59 -4.43 -9.81
CA ASP A 210 6.80 -3.30 -9.29
C ASP A 210 5.76 -2.78 -10.30
N TYR A 211 6.02 -3.01 -11.59
CA TYR A 211 5.15 -2.63 -12.71
C TYR A 211 4.33 -3.82 -13.23
N GLY A 212 4.20 -4.91 -12.47
CA GLY A 212 3.41 -6.08 -12.86
C GLY A 212 4.02 -6.89 -14.01
N ILE A 213 5.32 -6.70 -14.28
CA ILE A 213 6.07 -7.45 -15.28
C ILE A 213 6.88 -8.52 -14.53
N GLU A 214 6.37 -9.75 -14.51
CA GLU A 214 7.09 -10.88 -13.96
C GLU A 214 7.89 -11.61 -15.06
N PRO A 215 9.17 -11.95 -14.80
CA PRO A 215 9.91 -12.83 -15.70
C PRO A 215 9.32 -14.24 -15.68
N ASP A 216 9.22 -14.88 -16.84
CA ASP A 216 8.70 -16.24 -17.00
C ASP A 216 9.42 -17.23 -16.05
N PRO A 217 8.71 -17.92 -15.14
CA PRO A 217 9.30 -18.91 -14.23
C PRO A 217 10.09 -20.02 -14.94
N PHE A 218 9.75 -20.33 -16.20
CA PHE A 218 10.36 -21.41 -16.96
C PHE A 218 11.70 -21.07 -17.63
N GLN A 219 12.13 -19.80 -17.60
CA GLN A 219 13.42 -19.37 -18.19
C GLN A 219 14.58 -19.32 -17.19
N LEU A 220 14.34 -19.60 -15.91
CA LEU A 220 15.33 -19.43 -14.83
C LEU A 220 16.48 -20.45 -14.82
N THR A 221 16.41 -21.54 -15.60
CA THR A 221 17.49 -22.54 -15.68
C THR A 221 18.50 -22.28 -16.80
N GLY A 222 18.35 -21.21 -17.58
CA GLY A 222 19.02 -21.07 -18.88
C GLY A 222 20.07 -19.98 -19.03
N ILE A 223 20.42 -19.20 -18.00
CA ILE A 223 21.38 -18.09 -18.16
C ILE A 223 22.66 -18.38 -17.36
N PRO A 224 23.76 -18.80 -18.01
CA PRO A 224 25.06 -18.74 -17.37
C PRO A 224 25.37 -17.28 -17.06
N SER A 225 25.85 -17.03 -15.84
CA SER A 225 26.36 -15.74 -15.39
C SER A 225 27.59 -15.34 -16.22
N SER A 226 27.40 -14.83 -17.44
CA SER A 226 28.44 -14.13 -18.17
C SER A 226 28.37 -12.65 -17.80
N SER A 227 29.27 -12.29 -16.89
CA SER A 227 29.75 -10.94 -16.60
C SER A 227 29.54 -9.94 -17.76
N PHE A 228 28.77 -8.89 -17.49
CA PHE A 228 28.78 -7.68 -18.31
C PHE A 228 30.17 -7.04 -18.25
N SER A 229 30.97 -7.19 -19.30
CA SER A 229 32.12 -6.31 -19.53
C SER A 229 31.64 -5.05 -20.25
N PHE A 230 31.65 -3.95 -19.49
CA PHE A 230 31.61 -2.59 -20.02
C PHE A 230 32.82 -2.34 -20.95
N GLY A 231 32.54 -1.79 -22.13
CA GLY A 231 33.47 -0.92 -22.86
C GLY A 231 34.08 -1.49 -24.15
N LYS A 232 33.68 -0.93 -25.29
CA LYS A 232 34.54 0.00 -26.05
C LYS A 232 33.78 0.65 -27.19
N TYR A 233 33.84 1.97 -27.17
CA TYR A 233 33.53 2.90 -28.24
C TYR A 233 34.56 2.70 -29.37
N GLU A 234 34.12 2.59 -30.63
CA GLU A 234 34.88 3.10 -31.78
C GLU A 234 33.96 3.27 -33.00
N GLU A 235 33.71 4.54 -33.35
CA GLU A 235 33.30 4.96 -34.69
C GLU A 235 34.40 4.59 -35.69
N ARG A 236 34.05 4.01 -36.85
CA ARG A 236 34.86 4.23 -38.06
C ARG A 236 34.08 4.01 -39.34
N TRP A 237 34.08 5.07 -40.12
CA TRP A 237 33.61 5.20 -41.49
C TRP A 237 34.45 4.36 -42.47
N ALA A 238 33.78 3.66 -43.38
CA ALA A 238 34.19 3.37 -44.77
C ALA A 238 32.90 2.92 -45.49
N GLY A 239 32.41 3.55 -46.54
CA GLY A 239 33.13 3.87 -47.78
C GLY A 239 32.60 2.93 -48.86
N ARG A 240 31.90 3.50 -49.85
CA ARG A 240 31.30 2.86 -51.05
C ARG A 240 32.19 1.78 -51.70
N ASP A 241 31.57 0.80 -52.37
CA ASP A 241 31.57 0.75 -53.85
C ASP A 241 30.71 -0.39 -54.48
N TYR A 242 30.08 0.02 -55.59
CA TYR A 242 29.43 -0.57 -56.76
C TYR A 242 29.23 -2.10 -57.01
N VAL A 243 27.99 -2.40 -57.44
CA VAL A 243 27.52 -3.13 -58.65
C VAL A 243 27.77 -4.65 -58.82
N SER A 244 26.66 -5.36 -59.00
CA SER A 244 26.36 -6.16 -60.21
C SER A 244 24.87 -6.14 -60.49
#